data_AF-A0AAW0Y4A7-F1
#
_entry.id   AF-A0AAW0Y4A7-F1
#
_cell.length_a   1.000
_cell.length_b   1.000
_cell.length_c   1.000
_cell.angle_alpha   90.00
_cell.angle_beta   90.00
_cell.angle_gamma   90.00
#
_symmetry.space_group_name_H-M   'P 1'
#
loop_
_entity.id
_entity.type
_entity.pdbx_description
1 polymer ?
#
loop_
_entity_poly.entity_id
_entity_poly.type
_entity_poly.pdbx_seq_one_letter_code
_entity_poly.pdbx_strand_id
1 'polypeptide(L)'
;MAASNVVSTLRRSAPSVIDCFKNAQLYRRESTASQHPREMVVLFTWLGAKQKYAHKYANCWTRRGHDVLHVTTSVRDLLFPKTGAEETASRVVDFLSGKDKNVIVHGLSVGGYLTQRVLMDARHSTVHISHQIFDSF
;
A
#
# COMPACT_ATOMS: atom_id res chain seq x y z
N MET A 1 -40.31 15.22 -28.16
CA MET A 1 -39.64 14.86 -26.89
C MET A 1 -38.85 13.57 -27.12
N ALA A 2 -37.52 13.62 -27.13
CA ALA A 2 -36.68 12.44 -27.16
C ALA A 2 -35.55 12.66 -26.14
N ALA A 3 -35.63 11.98 -25.01
CA ALA A 3 -34.61 12.00 -23.98
C ALA A 3 -33.42 11.16 -24.45
N SER A 4 -32.28 11.81 -24.68
CA SER A 4 -31.01 11.17 -24.98
C SER A 4 -30.46 10.53 -23.70
N ASN A 5 -30.51 9.19 -23.63
CA ASN A 5 -29.93 8.43 -22.53
C ASN A 5 -28.42 8.31 -22.73
N VAL A 6 -27.66 9.20 -22.10
CA VAL A 6 -26.20 9.05 -21.97
C VAL A 6 -25.94 8.08 -20.82
N VAL A 7 -25.94 6.78 -21.12
CA VAL A 7 -25.33 5.78 -20.25
C VAL A 7 -23.81 5.88 -20.46
N SER A 8 -23.17 6.74 -19.67
CA SER A 8 -21.71 6.76 -19.58
C SER A 8 -21.27 5.46 -18.90
N THR A 9 -20.95 4.48 -19.74
CA THR A 9 -20.29 3.26 -19.29
C THR A 9 -18.95 3.70 -18.71
N LEU A 10 -18.85 3.74 -17.37
CA LEU A 10 -17.59 3.96 -16.64
C LEU A 10 -16.64 2.84 -17.05
N ARG A 11 -15.86 3.07 -18.12
CA ARG A 11 -14.79 2.20 -18.55
C ARG A 11 -13.78 2.19 -17.41
N ARG A 12 -13.81 1.13 -16.60
CA ARG A 12 -12.83 0.87 -15.54
C ARG A 12 -11.45 0.92 -16.19
N SER A 13 -10.71 2.00 -15.97
CA SER A 13 -9.28 1.98 -16.23
C SER A 13 -8.66 0.98 -15.26
N ALA A 14 -7.83 0.07 -15.77
CA ALA A 14 -7.04 -0.78 -14.89
C ALA A 14 -6.20 0.13 -13.96
N PRO A 15 -6.06 -0.21 -12.67
CA PRO A 15 -5.25 0.59 -11.75
C PRO A 15 -3.82 0.66 -12.30
N SER A 16 -3.28 1.87 -12.45
CA SER A 16 -1.89 2.03 -12.86
C SER A 16 -0.97 1.58 -11.72
N VAL A 17 -0.15 0.56 -11.98
CA VAL A 17 0.81 0.00 -11.03
C VAL A 17 2.21 0.46 -11.44
N ILE A 18 2.99 0.94 -10.49
CA ILE A 18 4.35 1.47 -10.70
C ILE A 18 5.31 0.77 -9.75
N ASP A 19 6.35 0.14 -10.27
CA ASP A 19 7.43 -0.40 -9.44
C ASP A 19 8.21 0.74 -8.78
N CYS A 20 8.37 0.70 -7.46
CA CYS A 20 9.00 1.79 -6.70
C CYS A 20 10.43 1.43 -6.29
N PHE A 21 10.59 0.28 -5.64
CA PHE A 21 11.86 -0.27 -5.20
C PHE A 21 11.71 -1.78 -5.02
N LYS A 22 12.80 -2.46 -4.65
CA LYS A 22 12.78 -3.92 -4.44
C LYS A 22 11.63 -4.31 -3.52
N ASN A 23 10.82 -5.28 -3.97
CA ASN A 23 9.65 -5.82 -3.28
C ASN A 23 8.47 -4.84 -3.10
N ALA A 24 8.46 -3.66 -3.75
CA ALA A 24 7.42 -2.65 -3.57
C ALA A 24 6.83 -2.10 -4.88
N GLN A 25 5.51 -2.09 -4.94
CA GLN A 25 4.71 -1.59 -6.07
C GLN A 25 3.68 -0.57 -5.59
N LEU A 26 3.58 0.56 -6.26
CA LEU A 26 2.59 1.60 -5.99
C LEU A 26 1.39 1.43 -6.91
N TYR A 27 0.24 1.22 -6.29
CA TYR A 27 -1.07 1.23 -6.94
C TYR A 27 -1.65 2.62 -6.81
N ARG A 28 -1.86 3.28 -7.94
CA ARG A 28 -2.53 4.58 -7.94
C ARG A 28 -4.01 4.40 -7.69
N ARG A 29 -4.56 5.31 -6.88
CA ARG A 29 -6.00 5.41 -6.64
C ARG A 29 -6.79 5.52 -7.95
N GLU A 30 -8.00 4.96 -7.96
CA GLU A 30 -8.97 5.28 -9.00
C GLU A 30 -9.42 6.75 -8.81
N SER A 31 -9.51 7.52 -9.91
CA SER A 31 -9.83 8.95 -9.84
C SER A 31 -11.23 9.15 -9.27
N THR A 32 -11.30 9.65 -8.04
CA THR A 32 -12.53 10.11 -7.41
C THR A 32 -12.39 11.60 -7.14
N ALA A 33 -13.37 12.41 -7.54
CA ALA A 33 -13.40 13.87 -7.44
C ALA A 33 -13.49 14.43 -6.00
N SER A 34 -12.81 13.82 -5.04
CA SER A 34 -12.79 14.28 -3.65
C SER A 34 -11.72 15.33 -3.45
N GLN A 35 -12.11 16.46 -2.85
CA GLN A 35 -11.25 17.61 -2.59
C GLN A 35 -10.33 17.45 -1.36
N HIS A 36 -10.42 16.34 -0.62
CA HIS A 36 -9.58 16.11 0.55
C HIS A 36 -8.29 15.34 0.22
N PRO A 37 -7.15 15.71 0.84
CA PRO A 37 -5.93 14.90 0.80
C PRO A 37 -6.26 13.48 1.29
N ARG A 38 -6.08 12.47 0.42
CA ARG A 38 -6.31 11.08 0.83
C ARG A 38 -5.03 10.45 1.31
N GLU A 39 -5.15 9.75 2.43
CA GLU A 39 -4.09 9.02 3.09
C GLU A 39 -3.51 7.95 2.17
N MET A 40 -2.21 7.70 2.28
CA MET A 40 -1.55 6.59 1.60
C MET A 40 -1.68 5.33 2.44
N VAL A 41 -1.94 4.20 1.81
CA VAL A 41 -1.97 2.90 2.48
C VAL A 41 -0.68 2.16 2.16
N VAL A 42 0.01 1.66 3.16
CA VAL A 42 1.12 0.71 2.99
C VAL A 42 0.61 -0.67 3.35
N LEU A 43 0.54 -1.55 2.36
CA LEU A 43 -0.01 -2.89 2.47
C LEU A 43 1.12 -3.92 2.48
N PHE A 44 1.32 -4.60 3.60
CA PHE A 44 2.27 -5.71 3.72
C PHE A 44 1.53 -7.04 3.59
N THR A 45 1.75 -7.76 2.49
CA THR A 45 1.10 -9.07 2.27
C THR A 45 1.88 -10.22 2.92
N TRP A 46 1.22 -11.38 3.01
CA TRP A 46 1.82 -12.60 3.55
C TRP A 46 2.90 -13.21 2.64
N LEU A 47 3.62 -14.20 3.18
CA LEU A 47 4.72 -14.90 2.52
C LEU A 47 4.28 -15.61 1.24
N GLY A 48 4.94 -15.32 0.13
CA GLY A 48 4.63 -15.96 -1.16
C GLY A 48 3.25 -15.60 -1.72
N ALA A 49 2.66 -14.48 -1.30
CA ALA A 49 1.40 -13.99 -1.84
C ALA A 49 1.46 -13.88 -3.37
N LYS A 50 0.65 -14.68 -4.06
CA LYS A 50 0.51 -14.56 -5.52
C LYS A 50 -0.06 -13.19 -5.85
N GLN A 51 0.45 -12.58 -6.92
CA GLN A 51 0.06 -11.23 -7.36
C GLN A 51 -1.46 -11.04 -7.42
N LYS A 52 -2.22 -12.06 -7.87
CA LYS A 52 -3.69 -12.03 -7.93
C LYS A 52 -4.37 -11.74 -6.58
N TYR A 53 -3.80 -12.22 -5.48
CA TYR A 53 -4.39 -12.02 -4.15
C TYR A 53 -3.99 -10.68 -3.57
N ALA A 54 -2.72 -10.26 -3.75
CA ALA A 54 -2.28 -8.91 -3.40
C ALA A 54 -3.09 -7.84 -4.12
N HIS A 55 -3.34 -8.02 -5.43
CA HIS A 55 -4.20 -7.17 -6.25
C HIS A 55 -5.58 -6.99 -5.65
N LYS A 56 -6.19 -8.05 -5.09
CA LYS A 56 -7.52 -7.97 -4.48
C LYS A 56 -7.53 -6.99 -3.30
N TYR A 57 -6.54 -7.08 -2.40
CA TYR A 57 -6.44 -6.19 -1.23
C TYR A 57 -6.06 -4.77 -1.62
N ALA A 58 -5.12 -4.59 -2.55
CA ALA A 58 -4.79 -3.27 -3.08
C ALA A 58 -6.02 -2.61 -3.73
N ASN A 59 -6.78 -3.35 -4.54
CA ASN A 59 -8.00 -2.86 -5.19
C ASN A 59 -9.09 -2.44 -4.21
N CYS A 60 -9.18 -3.08 -3.04
CA CYS A 60 -10.11 -2.63 -2.00
C CYS A 60 -9.82 -1.20 -1.53
N TRP A 61 -8.54 -0.84 -1.40
CA TRP A 61 -8.13 0.50 -0.97
C TRP A 61 -8.14 1.53 -2.12
N THR A 62 -7.68 1.15 -3.31
CA THR A 62 -7.68 2.08 -4.47
C THR A 62 -9.08 2.45 -4.92
N ARG A 63 -10.07 1.56 -4.78
CA ARG A 63 -11.49 1.87 -5.02
C ARG A 63 -12.09 2.81 -3.99
N ARG A 64 -11.53 2.84 -2.78
CA ARG A 64 -11.81 3.86 -1.76
C ARG A 64 -10.95 5.12 -1.98
N GLY A 65 -10.22 5.18 -3.09
CA GLY A 65 -9.36 6.26 -3.58
C GLY A 65 -8.11 6.55 -2.76
N HIS A 66 -7.58 5.54 -2.07
CA HIS A 66 -6.25 5.62 -1.47
C HIS A 66 -5.18 5.18 -2.48
N ASP A 67 -4.03 5.85 -2.47
CA ASP A 67 -2.84 5.30 -3.12
C ASP A 67 -2.30 4.17 -2.23
N VAL A 68 -1.91 3.04 -2.81
CA VAL A 68 -1.47 1.87 -2.05
C VAL A 68 -0.05 1.48 -2.41
N LEU A 69 0.87 1.61 -1.47
CA LEU A 69 2.19 1.00 -1.56
C LEU A 69 2.08 -0.45 -1.09
N HIS A 70 2.04 -1.38 -2.04
CA HIS A 70 2.07 -2.81 -1.74
C HIS A 70 3.52 -3.27 -1.60
N VAL A 71 3.82 -3.90 -0.46
CA VAL A 71 5.15 -4.41 -0.14
C VAL A 71 5.07 -5.90 0.11
N THR A 72 5.98 -6.64 -0.50
CA THR A 72 6.12 -8.09 -0.35
C THR A 72 7.36 -8.43 0.47
N THR A 73 7.39 -9.64 1.01
CA THR A 73 8.55 -10.15 1.76
C THR A 73 8.82 -11.57 1.32
N SER A 74 10.08 -11.87 1.02
CA SER A 74 10.51 -13.24 0.70
C SER A 74 10.89 -14.00 1.97
N VAL A 75 10.93 -15.33 1.87
CA VAL A 75 11.43 -16.20 2.97
C VAL A 75 12.83 -15.78 3.38
N ARG A 76 13.67 -15.47 2.40
CA ARG A 76 15.05 -15.05 2.62
C ARG A 76 15.11 -13.75 3.42
N ASP A 77 14.24 -12.79 3.13
CA ASP A 77 14.21 -11.51 3.84
C ASP A 77 13.84 -11.69 5.32
N LEU A 78 13.01 -12.69 5.65
CA LEU A 78 12.65 -13.06 7.02
C LEU A 78 13.76 -13.87 7.72
N LEU A 79 14.44 -14.77 7.00
CA LEU A 79 15.55 -15.55 7.56
C LEU A 79 16.78 -14.68 7.86
N PHE A 80 16.96 -13.58 7.14
CA PHE A 80 18.04 -12.63 7.34
C PHE A 80 17.51 -11.22 7.61
N PRO A 81 16.92 -10.94 8.79
CA PRO A 81 16.21 -9.69 9.04
C PRO A 81 17.04 -8.43 8.79
N LYS A 82 18.28 -8.37 9.28
CA LYS A 82 19.14 -7.18 9.19
C LYS A 82 19.43 -6.74 7.76
N THR A 83 19.55 -7.68 6.83
CA THR A 83 19.86 -7.43 5.41
C THR A 83 18.68 -7.67 4.48
N GLY A 84 17.50 -7.92 5.04
CA GLY A 84 16.30 -8.31 4.32
C GLY A 84 15.08 -7.51 4.78
N ALA A 85 14.36 -8.04 5.76
CA ALA A 85 13.12 -7.43 6.24
C ALA A 85 13.33 -6.03 6.86
N GLU A 86 14.38 -5.82 7.65
CA GLU A 86 14.67 -4.50 8.24
C GLU A 86 15.08 -3.50 7.15
N GLU A 87 15.92 -3.90 6.20
CA GLU A 87 16.29 -3.05 5.06
C GLU A 87 15.06 -2.67 4.21
N THR A 88 14.13 -3.61 4.04
CA THR A 88 12.86 -3.36 3.34
C THR A 88 11.99 -2.34 4.10
N ALA A 89 11.94 -2.43 5.43
CA ALA A 89 11.22 -1.46 6.25
C ALA A 89 11.84 -0.05 6.17
N SER A 90 13.18 0.05 6.21
CA SER A 90 13.85 1.34 6.05
C SER A 90 13.57 1.96 4.68
N ARG A 91 13.61 1.18 3.59
CA ARG A 91 13.21 1.65 2.24
C ARG A 91 11.76 2.18 2.20
N VAL A 92 10.85 1.57 2.96
CA VAL A 92 9.47 2.06 3.07
C VAL A 92 9.44 3.42 3.75
N VAL A 93 10.13 3.59 4.89
CA VAL A 93 10.19 4.88 5.59
C VAL A 93 10.85 5.96 4.73
N ASP A 94 11.94 5.63 4.04
CA ASP A 94 12.62 6.54 3.10
C ASP A 94 11.68 6.96 1.96
N PHE A 95 10.92 6.00 1.40
CA PHE A 95 9.93 6.30 0.38
C PHE A 95 8.83 7.22 0.90
N LEU A 96 8.36 7.03 2.14
CA LEU A 96 7.31 7.86 2.73
C LEU A 96 7.83 9.24 3.17
N SER A 97 9.12 9.35 3.48
CA SER A 97 9.75 10.59 3.91
C SER A 97 9.62 11.66 2.82
N GLY A 98 9.20 12.87 3.22
CA GLY A 98 8.95 13.98 2.30
C GLY A 98 7.60 13.94 1.59
N LYS A 99 6.76 12.92 1.83
CA LYS A 99 5.35 12.96 1.42
C LYS A 99 4.51 13.60 2.52
N ASP A 100 3.84 14.72 2.22
CA ASP A 100 2.88 15.36 3.12
C ASP A 100 1.52 14.65 3.10
N LYS A 101 1.54 13.35 3.45
CA LYS A 101 0.36 12.49 3.50
C LYS A 101 0.38 11.66 4.78
N ASN A 102 -0.76 11.59 5.45
CA ASN A 102 -0.98 10.60 6.50
C ASN A 102 -0.90 9.19 5.90
N VAL A 103 -0.35 8.26 6.70
CA VAL A 103 -0.12 6.88 6.29
C VAL A 103 -0.94 5.92 7.14
N ILE A 104 -1.70 5.06 6.47
CA ILE A 104 -2.31 3.86 7.06
C ILE A 104 -1.36 2.70 6.78
N VAL A 105 -0.95 1.98 7.82
CA VAL A 105 -0.20 0.72 7.67
C VAL A 105 -1.12 -0.47 7.87
N HIS A 106 -1.13 -1.40 6.91
CA HIS A 106 -1.97 -2.58 6.90
C HIS A 106 -1.11 -3.83 6.74
N GLY A 107 -0.94 -4.57 7.84
CA GLY A 107 -0.22 -5.83 7.88
C GLY A 107 -1.13 -7.04 7.77
N LEU A 108 -0.78 -7.98 6.90
CA LEU A 108 -1.48 -9.24 6.72
C LEU A 108 -0.59 -10.42 7.14
N SER A 109 -1.03 -11.23 8.11
CA SER A 109 -0.31 -12.40 8.62
C SER A 109 1.17 -12.06 8.95
N VAL A 110 2.14 -12.76 8.36
CA VAL A 110 3.58 -12.46 8.56
C VAL A 110 3.99 -11.05 8.14
N GLY A 111 3.21 -10.37 7.30
CA GLY A 111 3.39 -8.95 6.95
C GLY A 111 3.30 -8.02 8.17
N GLY A 112 2.74 -8.49 9.29
CA GLY A 112 2.80 -7.80 10.58
C GLY A 112 4.22 -7.53 11.07
N TYR A 113 5.20 -8.38 10.72
CA TYR A 113 6.60 -8.16 11.07
C TYR A 113 7.14 -6.88 10.44
N LEU A 114 6.97 -6.71 9.12
CA LEU A 114 7.36 -5.48 8.42
C LEU A 114 6.58 -4.28 8.92
N THR A 115 5.28 -4.47 9.20
CA THR A 115 4.44 -3.40 9.77
C THR A 115 5.05 -2.87 11.06
N GLN A 116 5.41 -3.76 11.99
CA GLN A 116 6.02 -3.36 13.26
C GLN A 116 7.36 -2.67 13.03
N ARG A 117 8.18 -3.14 12.09
CA ARG A 117 9.47 -2.50 11.84
C ARG A 117 9.32 -1.10 11.26
N VAL A 118 8.41 -0.91 10.31
CA VAL A 118 8.10 0.43 9.77
C VAL A 118 7.55 1.35 10.85
N LEU A 119 6.69 0.87 11.75
CA LEU A 119 6.20 1.67 12.88
C LEU A 119 7.34 2.10 13.82
N MET A 120 8.33 1.24 14.06
CA MET A 120 9.48 1.58 14.89
C MET A 120 10.38 2.60 14.21
N ASP A 121 10.73 2.37 12.95
CA ASP A 121 11.60 3.25 12.18
C ASP A 121 10.94 4.63 11.95
N ALA A 122 9.62 4.66 11.74
CA ALA A 122 8.87 5.89 11.51
C ALA A 122 8.82 6.83 12.73
N ARG A 123 8.96 6.32 13.97
CA ARG A 123 8.97 7.14 15.21
C ARG A 123 10.08 8.18 15.22
N HIS A 124 11.16 7.94 14.48
CA HIS A 124 12.31 8.83 14.38
C HIS A 124 12.32 9.63 13.08
N SER A 125 11.21 9.61 12.32
CA SER A 125 11.08 10.24 11.01
C SER A 125 9.98 11.31 11.00
N THR A 126 9.81 11.99 9.87
CA THR A 126 8.71 12.94 9.64
C THR A 126 7.41 12.25 9.19
N VAL A 127 7.41 10.92 9.04
CA VAL A 127 6.25 10.17 8.55
C VAL A 127 5.17 10.09 9.63
N HIS A 128 3.99 10.60 9.32
CA HIS A 128 2.84 10.54 10.21
C HIS A 128 1.95 9.31 9.90
N ILE A 129 1.97 8.33 10.80
CA ILE A 129 1.10 7.15 10.74
C ILE A 129 -0.22 7.46 11.45
N SER A 130 -1.33 7.44 10.72
CA SER A 130 -2.66 7.72 11.28
C SER A 130 -3.34 6.48 11.84
N HIS A 131 -3.17 5.33 11.18
CA HIS A 131 -3.84 4.08 11.59
C HIS A 131 -2.94 2.87 11.33
N GLN A 132 -3.06 1.88 12.21
CA GLN A 132 -2.48 0.56 12.06
C GLN A 132 -3.60 -0.47 12.00
N ILE A 133 -3.58 -1.32 10.97
CA ILE A 133 -4.52 -2.42 10.78
C ILE A 133 -3.72 -3.71 10.68
N PHE A 134 -4.10 -4.71 11.47
CA PHE A 134 -3.53 -6.04 11.41
C PHE A 134 -4.64 -7.07 11.18
N ASP A 135 -4.47 -7.92 10.19
CA ASP A 135 -5.37 -9.02 9.86
C ASP A 135 -4.58 -10.32 9.89
N SER A 136 -5.00 -11.26 10.74
CA SER A 136 -4.26 -12.47 11.06
C SER A 136 -4.33 -13.54 9.96
N PHE A 137 -5.47 -13.64 9.27
CA PHE A 137 -5.94 -14.82 8.53
C PHE A 137 -5.99 -16.14 9.32
#